data_AF-D5E3M6-F1
#
_entry.id   AF-D5E3M6-F1
#
_cell.length_a   1.000
_cell.length_b   1.000
_cell.length_c   1.000
_cell.angle_alpha   90.00
_cell.angle_beta   90.00
_cell.angle_gamma   90.00
#
_symmetry.space_group_name_H-M   'P 1'
#
loop_
_entity.id
_entity.type
_entity.pdbx_description
1 polymer ?
#
loop_
_entity_poly.entity_id
_entity_poly.type
_entity_poly.pdbx_seq_one_letter_code
_entity_poly.pdbx_strand_id
1 'polypeptide(L)'
;MLGETFTLFRPIYYLITIFLVCNFVYVVFLSNKIKANSYILFNSLFFVIIGAMLLFQQGIIVDETNQSGDPVIFDLTILFGVLFIASFIFRNIKKRKV
;
A
#
# COMPACT_ATOMS: atom_id res chain seq x y z
N MET A 1 14.03 27.69 0.05
CA MET A 1 12.69 27.90 -0.55
C MET A 1 11.67 28.12 0.56
N LEU A 2 11.70 29.28 1.22
CA LEU A 2 10.65 29.64 2.19
C LEU A 2 9.47 30.22 1.39
N GLY A 3 8.35 29.51 1.34
CA GLY A 3 7.10 30.00 0.72
C GLY A 3 6.42 29.06 -0.27
N GLU A 4 7.08 27.99 -0.73
CA GLU A 4 6.42 26.99 -1.59
C GLU A 4 5.72 25.91 -0.77
N THR A 5 4.58 25.42 -1.28
CA THR A 5 3.80 24.37 -0.60
C THR A 5 4.56 23.05 -0.66
N PHE A 6 4.73 22.37 0.49
CA PHE A 6 5.28 21.02 0.51
C PHE A 6 4.32 20.03 -0.17
N THR A 7 4.71 19.45 -1.30
CA THR A 7 3.82 18.63 -2.15
C THR A 7 4.17 17.15 -2.23
N LEU A 8 5.32 16.72 -1.67
CA LEU A 8 5.81 15.34 -1.76
C LEU A 8 4.87 14.29 -1.17
N PHE A 9 4.02 14.66 -0.19
CA PHE A 9 3.01 13.74 0.36
C PHE A 9 1.72 13.65 -0.44
N ARG A 10 1.49 14.51 -1.45
CA ARG A 10 0.26 14.47 -2.26
C ARG A 10 -0.03 13.10 -2.88
N PRO A 11 0.96 12.38 -3.46
CA PRO A 11 0.68 11.07 -4.03
C PRO A 11 0.22 10.05 -2.99
N ILE A 12 0.77 10.09 -1.76
CA ILE A 12 0.34 9.22 -0.66
C ILE A 12 -1.10 9.55 -0.28
N TYR A 13 -1.45 10.84 -0.18
CA TYR A 13 -2.83 11.27 0.07
C TYR A 13 -3.80 10.83 -1.02
N TYR A 14 -3.40 10.88 -2.29
CA TYR A 14 -4.22 10.37 -3.40
C TYR A 14 -4.42 8.86 -3.29
N LEU A 15 -3.38 8.09 -2.96
CA LEU A 15 -3.48 6.64 -2.76
C LEU A 15 -4.39 6.28 -1.58
N ILE A 16 -4.26 6.97 -0.44
CA ILE A 16 -5.13 6.79 0.74
C ILE A 16 -6.58 7.16 0.40
N THR A 17 -6.79 8.23 -0.37
CA THR A 17 -8.13 8.65 -0.80
C THR A 17 -8.78 7.60 -1.69
N ILE A 18 -8.05 7.09 -2.69
CA ILE A 18 -8.53 6.00 -3.55
C ILE A 18 -8.83 4.75 -2.71
N PHE A 19 -7.95 4.40 -1.78
CA PHE A 19 -8.17 3.27 -0.87
C PHE A 19 -9.45 3.45 -0.05
N LEU A 20 -9.70 4.65 0.50
CA LEU A 20 -10.92 4.94 1.25
C LEU A 20 -12.16 4.86 0.37
N VAL A 21 -12.11 5.38 -0.86
CA VAL A 21 -13.20 5.27 -1.84
C VAL A 21 -13.50 3.80 -2.14
N CYS A 22 -12.48 2.97 -2.37
CA CYS A 22 -12.68 1.54 -2.57
C CYS A 22 -13.32 0.86 -1.35
N ASN A 23 -12.93 1.24 -0.13
CA ASN A 23 -13.56 0.74 1.10
C ASN A 23 -15.01 1.15 1.24
N PHE A 24 -15.33 2.41 0.95
CA PHE A 24 -16.71 2.88 0.93
C PHE A 24 -17.55 2.10 -0.06
N VAL A 25 -17.06 1.94 -1.31
CA VAL A 25 -17.76 1.19 -2.36
C VAL A 25 -17.95 -0.27 -1.94
N TYR A 26 -16.96 -0.88 -1.31
CA TYR A 26 -17.10 -2.24 -0.79
C TYR A 26 -18.22 -2.35 0.24
N VAL A 27 -18.20 -1.51 1.27
CA VAL A 27 -19.18 -1.56 2.36
C VAL A 27 -20.60 -1.32 1.85
N VAL A 28 -20.79 -0.31 1.00
CA VAL A 28 -22.13 0.11 0.55
C VAL A 28 -22.70 -0.81 -0.53
N PHE A 29 -21.88 -1.28 -1.47
CA PHE A 29 -22.39 -1.93 -2.69
C PHE A 29 -21.92 -3.38 -2.89
N LEU A 30 -20.76 -3.76 -2.35
CA LEU A 30 -20.10 -5.02 -2.71
C LEU A 30 -19.93 -6.01 -1.55
N SER A 31 -20.27 -5.63 -0.31
CA SER A 31 -20.10 -6.44 0.89
C SER A 31 -20.80 -7.80 0.78
N ASN A 32 -21.99 -7.83 0.18
CA ASN A 32 -22.75 -9.06 -0.09
C ASN A 32 -22.28 -9.84 -1.34
N LYS A 33 -21.50 -9.20 -2.23
CA LYS A 33 -21.08 -9.78 -3.52
C LYS A 33 -19.65 -10.32 -3.48
N ILE A 34 -18.79 -9.74 -2.65
CA ILE A 34 -17.35 -10.06 -2.59
C ILE A 34 -17.02 -10.70 -1.24
N LYS A 35 -16.50 -11.92 -1.29
CA LYS A 35 -16.03 -12.64 -0.09
C LYS A 35 -14.95 -11.82 0.65
N ALA A 36 -15.04 -11.77 1.97
CA ALA A 36 -14.10 -11.06 2.84
C ALA A 36 -12.62 -11.39 2.54
N ASN A 37 -12.27 -12.66 2.33
CA ASN A 37 -10.88 -13.04 2.01
C ASN A 37 -10.36 -12.42 0.69
N SER A 38 -11.23 -12.25 -0.32
CA SER A 38 -10.85 -11.59 -1.57
C SER A 38 -10.63 -10.10 -1.35
N TYR A 39 -11.45 -9.50 -0.50
CA TYR A 39 -11.38 -8.10 -0.16
C TYR A 39 -10.15 -7.76 0.71
N ILE A 40 -9.83 -8.60 1.69
CA ILE A 40 -8.61 -8.49 2.51
C ILE A 40 -7.37 -8.52 1.62
N LEU A 41 -7.33 -9.42 0.63
CA LEU A 41 -6.19 -9.48 -0.30
C LEU A 41 -6.08 -8.22 -1.16
N PHE A 42 -7.21 -7.68 -1.62
CA PHE A 42 -7.24 -6.41 -2.34
C PHE A 42 -6.74 -5.26 -1.46
N ASN A 43 -7.16 -5.18 -0.20
CA ASN A 43 -6.64 -4.18 0.74
C ASN A 43 -5.14 -4.34 1.00
N SER A 44 -4.66 -5.59 1.09
CA SER A 44 -3.23 -5.87 1.27
C SER A 44 -2.39 -5.33 0.11
N LEU A 45 -2.90 -5.39 -1.13
CA LEU A 45 -2.25 -4.79 -2.30
C LEU A 45 -2.12 -3.27 -2.15
N PHE A 46 -3.17 -2.58 -1.67
CA PHE A 46 -3.12 -1.14 -1.42
C PHE A 46 -2.04 -0.77 -0.40
N PHE A 47 -1.90 -1.53 0.68
CA PHE A 47 -0.84 -1.27 1.67
C PHE A 47 0.56 -1.48 1.11
N VAL A 48 0.77 -2.46 0.22
CA VAL A 48 2.04 -2.65 -0.48
C VAL A 48 2.35 -1.44 -1.36
N ILE A 49 1.38 -0.95 -2.13
CA ILE A 49 1.54 0.21 -3.02
C ILE A 49 1.82 1.48 -2.21
N ILE A 50 1.08 1.71 -1.12
CA ILE A 50 1.29 2.85 -0.23
C ILE A 50 2.67 2.79 0.43
N GLY A 51 3.09 1.62 0.92
CA GLY A 51 4.42 1.41 1.49
C GLY A 51 5.54 1.68 0.50
N ALA A 52 5.42 1.17 -0.73
CA ALA A 52 6.38 1.44 -1.79
C ALA A 52 6.45 2.94 -2.15
N MET A 53 5.31 3.63 -2.18
CA MET A 53 5.29 5.07 -2.42
C MET A 53 5.93 5.86 -1.28
N LEU A 54 5.71 5.46 -0.03
CA LEU A 54 6.37 6.06 1.13
C LEU A 54 7.89 5.89 1.07
N LEU A 55 8.38 4.69 0.75
CA LEU A 55 9.81 4.42 0.56
C LEU A 55 10.40 5.29 -0.57
N PHE A 56 9.69 5.43 -1.68
CA PHE A 56 10.12 6.29 -2.78
C PHE A 56 10.20 7.77 -2.38
N GLN A 57 9.18 8.29 -1.70
CA GLN A 57 9.17 9.67 -1.21
C GLN A 57 10.26 9.92 -0.16
N GLN A 58 10.51 8.96 0.72
CA GLN A 58 11.63 9.02 1.63
C GLN A 58 12.96 9.14 0.88
N GLY A 59 13.16 8.35 -0.18
CA GLY A 59 14.34 8.43 -1.04
C GLY A 59 14.60 9.83 -1.58
N ILE A 60 13.55 10.52 -2.04
CA ILE A 60 13.65 11.93 -2.48
C ILE A 60 14.05 12.85 -1.31
N ILE A 61 13.38 12.72 -0.16
CA ILE A 61 13.62 13.58 1.01
C ILE A 61 15.05 13.42 1.53
N VAL A 62 15.56 12.19 1.66
CA VAL A 62 16.91 11.96 2.18
C VAL A 62 17.98 12.43 1.20
N ASP A 63 17.75 12.33 -0.11
CA ASP A 63 18.64 12.86 -1.14
C ASP A 63 18.70 14.39 -1.09
N GLU A 64 17.54 15.06 -1.05
CA GLU A 64 17.45 16.52 -0.95
C GLU A 64 18.04 17.08 0.35
N THR A 65 17.95 16.33 1.45
CA THR A 65 18.46 16.73 2.76
C THR A 65 19.90 16.27 3.02
N ASN A 66 20.53 15.60 2.05
CA ASN A 66 21.86 15.00 2.16
C ASN A 66 22.00 14.10 3.42
N GLN A 67 20.94 13.32 3.68
CA GLN A 67 20.85 12.34 4.76
C GLN A 67 20.97 10.92 4.22
N SER A 68 21.33 9.98 5.08
CA SER A 68 21.26 8.56 4.74
C SER A 68 19.83 8.04 4.77
N GLY A 69 19.53 7.05 3.91
CA GLY A 69 18.26 6.32 3.97
C GLY A 69 18.06 5.54 5.28
N ASP A 70 16.82 5.12 5.52
CA ASP A 70 16.44 4.26 6.65
C ASP A 70 16.29 2.80 6.18
N PRO A 71 17.19 1.88 6.60
CA PRO A 71 17.08 0.47 6.24
C PRO A 71 15.82 -0.20 6.80
N VAL A 72 15.25 0.29 7.91
CA VAL A 72 14.05 -0.30 8.52
C VAL A 72 12.84 -0.14 7.60
N ILE A 73 12.66 1.04 7.00
CA ILE A 73 11.53 1.29 6.08
C ILE A 73 11.68 0.44 4.80
N PHE A 74 12.92 0.25 4.34
CA PHE A 74 13.22 -0.64 3.22
C PHE A 74 12.85 -2.10 3.53
N ASP A 75 13.32 -2.64 4.67
CA ASP A 75 13.04 -4.01 5.10
C ASP A 75 11.54 -4.26 5.31
N LEU A 76 10.83 -3.30 5.92
CA LEU A 76 9.37 -3.38 6.09
C LEU A 76 8.63 -3.38 4.75
N THR A 77 9.11 -2.60 3.78
CA THR A 77 8.50 -2.57 2.44
C THR A 77 8.69 -3.92 1.73
N ILE A 78 9.85 -4.54 1.87
CA ILE A 78 10.08 -5.92 1.39
C ILE A 78 9.14 -6.89 2.09
N LEU A 79 9.01 -6.80 3.42
CA LEU A 79 8.11 -7.65 4.18
C LEU A 79 6.65 -7.52 3.71
N PHE A 80 6.18 -6.30 3.41
CA PHE A 80 4.83 -6.09 2.85
C PHE A 80 4.66 -6.85 1.53
N GLY A 81 5.63 -6.75 0.62
CA GLY A 81 5.62 -7.47 -0.65
C GLY A 81 5.59 -8.99 -0.46
N VAL A 82 6.44 -9.52 0.42
CA VAL A 82 6.52 -10.96 0.73
C VAL A 82 5.20 -11.46 1.33
N LEU A 83 4.65 -10.77 2.32
CA LEU A 83 3.38 -11.14 2.95
C LEU A 83 2.22 -11.11 1.96
N PHE A 84 2.19 -10.13 1.05
CA PHE A 84 1.19 -10.06 0.00
C PHE A 84 1.30 -11.23 -0.99
N ILE A 85 2.51 -11.52 -1.49
CA ILE A 85 2.76 -12.64 -2.40
C ILE A 85 2.41 -13.97 -1.74
N ALA A 86 2.84 -14.19 -0.50
CA ALA A 86 2.49 -15.39 0.27
C ALA A 86 0.97 -15.53 0.39
N SER A 87 0.27 -14.46 0.80
CA SER A 87 -1.20 -14.44 0.91
C SER A 87 -1.89 -14.77 -0.42
N PHE A 88 -1.38 -14.26 -1.53
CA PHE A 88 -1.89 -14.55 -2.87
C PHE A 88 -1.70 -16.03 -3.24
N ILE A 89 -0.51 -16.59 -3.02
CA ILE A 89 -0.18 -18.00 -3.30
C ILE A 89 -1.05 -18.93 -2.45
N PHE A 90 -1.10 -18.75 -1.13
CA PHE A 90 -1.88 -19.59 -0.23
C PHE A 90 -3.38 -19.58 -0.56
N ARG A 91 -3.93 -18.41 -0.93
CA ARG A 91 -5.32 -18.30 -1.38
C ARG A 91 -5.57 -19.11 -2.66
N ASN A 92 -4.67 -19.05 -3.64
CA ASN A 92 -4.82 -19.77 -4.90
C ASN A 92 -4.66 -21.29 -4.73
N ILE A 93 -3.74 -21.73 -3.88
CA ILE A 93 -3.62 -23.15 -3.50
C ILE A 93 -4.91 -23.63 -2.82
N LYS A 94 -5.45 -22.87 -1.88
CA LYS A 94 -6.70 -23.22 -1.20
C LYS A 94 -7.88 -23.32 -2.16
N LYS A 95 -7.99 -22.40 -3.13
CA LYS A 95 -9.03 -22.46 -4.17
C LYS A 95 -8.94 -23.70 -5.07
N ARG A 96 -7.75 -24.26 -5.31
CA ARG A 96 -7.58 -25.48 -6.12
C ARG A 96 -7.94 -26.77 -5.39
N LYS A 97 -8.00 -26.74 -4.04
CA LYS A 97 -8.32 -27.90 -3.20
C LYS A 97 -9.81 -28.01 -2.85
N VAL A 98 -10.61 -26.99 -3.18
CA VAL A 98 -12.07 -26.92 -2.96
C VAL A 98 -12.76 -27.09 -4.31
#